data_AF-A0A849EPM7-F1
#
_entry.id   AF-A0A849EPM7-F1
#
_cell.length_a   1.000
_cell.length_b   1.000
_cell.length_c   1.000
_cell.angle_alpha   90.00
_cell.angle_beta   90.00
_cell.angle_gamma   90.00
#
_symmetry.space_group_name_H-M   'P 1'
#
loop_
_entity.id
_entity.type
_entity.pdbx_description
1 polymer ?
#
loop_
_entity_poly.entity_id
_entity_poly.type
_entity_poly.pdbx_seq_one_letter_code
_entity_poly.pdbx_strand_id
1 'polypeptide(L)'
;MHPNSAILSLNRAMDCLAVPHGVNEGLIERLLEPLERAGNGTSNLYWLSLARLTELTLLCAGHYADNCECCAAGDLLLNPRRIEARRRPDGKPFIKKRHGRLRDEKALTQAGPLPKAALHQVTCLVATPALLPMLHDRLADSGFFGAGYIEEIAARMVRIADTLRFLAAYPVDSNEDLYRRLQWADAGERDFVQRHLCCFTRDHFDRFGRRVEAQAVHHRQRARAGQRVGRFRPGMTPNAIAMETP
;
A
#
# COMPACT_ATOMS: atom_id res chain seq x y z
N MET A 1 20.64 -15.70 -0.54
CA MET A 1 19.31 -16.21 -0.99
C MET A 1 19.06 -15.73 -2.41
N HIS A 2 18.52 -16.56 -3.29
CA HIS A 2 18.15 -16.13 -4.65
C HIS A 2 17.00 -15.09 -4.55
N PRO A 3 16.99 -13.98 -5.30
CA PRO A 3 15.96 -12.93 -5.19
C PRO A 3 14.51 -13.47 -5.20
N ASN A 4 14.21 -14.36 -6.13
CA ASN A 4 12.90 -15.03 -6.23
C ASN A 4 12.52 -15.88 -5.00
N SER A 5 13.51 -16.42 -4.26
CA SER A 5 13.23 -17.18 -3.04
C SER A 5 12.73 -16.28 -1.89
N ALA A 6 13.27 -15.06 -1.79
CA ALA A 6 12.83 -14.09 -0.79
C ALA A 6 11.40 -13.59 -1.06
N ILE A 7 11.08 -13.28 -2.33
CA ILE A 7 9.74 -12.87 -2.75
C ILE A 7 8.69 -13.97 -2.47
N LEU A 8 9.04 -15.24 -2.66
CA LEU A 8 8.13 -16.35 -2.34
C LEU A 8 7.93 -16.55 -0.85
N SER A 9 8.99 -16.44 -0.04
CA SER A 9 8.86 -16.47 1.41
C SER A 9 7.97 -15.33 1.91
N LEU A 10 8.12 -14.14 1.33
CA LEU A 10 7.25 -12.99 1.62
C LEU A 10 5.79 -13.27 1.22
N ASN A 11 5.56 -13.86 0.04
CA ASN A 11 4.23 -14.22 -0.41
C ASN A 11 3.52 -15.15 0.58
N ARG A 12 4.22 -16.16 1.08
CA ARG A 12 3.70 -17.09 2.09
C ARG A 12 3.51 -16.45 3.44
N ALA A 13 4.40 -15.54 3.84
CA ALA A 13 4.21 -14.76 5.06
C ALA A 13 2.92 -13.95 5.01
N MET A 14 2.58 -13.37 3.85
CA MET A 14 1.30 -12.69 3.64
C MET A 14 0.08 -13.63 3.69
N ASP A 15 0.21 -14.89 3.27
CA ASP A 15 -0.87 -15.89 3.40
C ASP A 15 -1.22 -16.21 4.85
N CYS A 16 -0.24 -16.13 5.75
CA CYS A 16 -0.42 -16.41 7.18
C CYS A 16 -0.99 -15.21 7.97
N LEU A 17 -1.22 -14.07 7.33
CA LEU A 17 -1.78 -12.89 8.01
C LEU A 17 -3.28 -13.04 8.23
N ALA A 18 -3.74 -12.64 9.41
CA ALA A 18 -5.16 -12.61 9.77
C ALA A 18 -5.91 -11.41 9.15
N VAL A 19 -5.73 -11.14 7.85
CA VAL A 19 -6.24 -9.93 7.17
C VAL A 19 -7.77 -9.77 7.34
N PRO A 20 -8.26 -8.59 7.77
CA PRO A 20 -7.51 -7.35 8.02
C PRO A 20 -6.93 -7.21 9.45
N HIS A 21 -7.28 -8.10 10.38
CA HIS A 21 -6.83 -8.04 11.77
C HIS A 21 -5.32 -8.24 11.93
N GLY A 22 -4.71 -7.47 12.84
CA GLY A 22 -3.28 -7.55 13.13
C GLY A 22 -2.37 -6.97 12.03
N VAL A 23 -2.95 -6.36 10.99
CA VAL A 23 -2.22 -5.60 9.97
C VAL A 23 -2.19 -4.14 10.39
N ASN A 24 -1.02 -3.49 10.27
CA ASN A 24 -0.83 -2.07 10.50
C ASN A 24 0.28 -1.52 9.60
N GLU A 25 0.44 -0.20 9.56
CA GLU A 25 1.46 0.49 8.75
C GLU A 25 2.86 -0.11 8.96
N GLY A 26 3.28 -0.30 10.21
CA GLY A 26 4.60 -0.83 10.53
C GLY A 26 4.82 -2.27 10.04
N LEU A 27 3.79 -3.12 10.04
CA LEU A 27 3.88 -4.46 9.44
C LEU A 27 4.03 -4.36 7.92
N ILE A 28 3.24 -3.50 7.26
CA ILE A 28 3.29 -3.31 5.81
C ILE A 28 4.68 -2.83 5.39
N GLU A 29 5.28 -1.89 6.14
CA GLU A 29 6.66 -1.44 5.89
C GLU A 29 7.69 -2.57 6.05
N ARG A 30 7.55 -3.41 7.09
CA ARG A 30 8.42 -4.59 7.28
C ARG A 30 8.27 -5.63 6.16
N LEU A 31 7.11 -5.70 5.51
CA LEU A 31 6.89 -6.57 4.35
C LEU A 31 7.43 -5.93 3.06
N LEU A 32 7.35 -4.61 2.94
CA LEU A 32 7.89 -3.85 1.80
C LEU A 32 9.41 -3.93 1.74
N GLU A 33 10.10 -3.76 2.88
CA GLU A 33 11.57 -3.71 2.92
C GLU A 33 12.27 -4.93 2.26
N PRO A 34 11.93 -6.19 2.59
CA PRO A 34 12.52 -7.34 1.90
C PRO A 34 12.09 -7.46 0.44
N LEU A 35 10.89 -6.99 0.07
CA LEU A 35 10.46 -6.93 -1.33
C LEU A 35 11.34 -5.97 -2.13
N GLU A 36 11.64 -4.79 -1.59
CA GLU A 36 12.55 -3.82 -2.20
C GLU A 36 13.98 -4.36 -2.29
N ARG A 37 14.48 -4.98 -1.22
CA ARG A 37 15.83 -5.58 -1.22
C ARG A 37 15.98 -6.74 -2.21
N ALA A 38 14.92 -7.51 -2.42
CA ALA A 38 14.90 -8.62 -3.38
C ALA A 38 14.48 -8.21 -4.80
N GLY A 39 13.94 -7.00 -4.94
CA GLY A 39 13.27 -6.54 -6.14
C GLY A 39 14.22 -6.29 -7.30
N ASN A 40 13.70 -6.50 -8.50
CA ASN A 40 14.25 -5.99 -9.75
C ASN A 40 13.05 -5.48 -10.55
N GLY A 41 13.11 -4.24 -11.04
CA GLY A 41 12.04 -3.64 -11.84
C GLY A 41 11.71 -4.40 -13.14
N THR A 42 12.54 -5.36 -13.53
CA THR A 42 12.24 -6.27 -14.67
C THR A 42 11.58 -7.59 -14.26
N SER A 43 11.32 -7.83 -12.96
CA SER A 43 10.80 -9.09 -12.44
C SER A 43 9.28 -9.06 -12.27
N ASN A 44 8.57 -9.93 -12.99
CA ASN A 44 7.13 -10.10 -12.83
C ASN A 44 6.75 -10.48 -11.39
N LEU A 45 7.59 -11.27 -10.72
CA LEU A 45 7.35 -11.67 -9.33
C LEU A 45 7.37 -10.46 -8.38
N TYR A 46 8.28 -9.51 -8.63
CA TYR A 46 8.36 -8.28 -7.85
C TYR A 46 7.08 -7.46 -7.99
N TRP A 47 6.63 -7.20 -9.22
CA TRP A 47 5.43 -6.39 -9.47
C TRP A 47 4.15 -7.05 -8.95
N LEU A 48 4.00 -8.37 -9.12
CA LEU A 48 2.86 -9.11 -8.57
C LEU A 48 2.84 -9.07 -7.03
N SER A 49 4.00 -9.15 -6.38
CA SER A 49 4.09 -9.03 -4.92
C SER A 49 3.86 -7.60 -4.43
N LEU A 50 4.29 -6.57 -5.18
CA LEU A 50 4.00 -5.18 -4.86
C LEU A 50 2.51 -4.88 -4.99
N ALA A 51 1.86 -5.39 -6.04
CA ALA A 51 0.41 -5.31 -6.17
C ALA A 51 -0.30 -6.00 -5.01
N ARG A 52 0.12 -7.21 -4.64
CA ARG A 52 -0.43 -7.91 -3.47
C ARG A 52 -0.29 -7.11 -2.18
N LEU A 53 0.87 -6.48 -1.95
CA LEU A 53 1.10 -5.64 -0.78
C LEU A 53 0.24 -4.36 -0.80
N THR A 54 -0.01 -3.81 -1.99
CA THR A 54 -0.92 -2.68 -2.19
C THR A 54 -2.36 -3.06 -1.83
N GLU A 55 -2.81 -4.23 -2.27
CA GLU A 55 -4.12 -4.80 -1.90
C GLU A 55 -4.26 -5.03 -0.39
N LEU A 56 -3.21 -5.54 0.26
CA LEU A 56 -3.16 -5.67 1.72
C LEU A 56 -3.31 -4.30 2.41
N THR A 57 -2.65 -3.27 1.87
CA THR A 57 -2.69 -1.91 2.41
C THR A 57 -4.08 -1.29 2.25
N LEU A 58 -4.75 -1.51 1.10
CA LEU A 58 -6.13 -1.07 0.86
C LEU A 58 -7.11 -1.74 1.83
N LEU A 59 -6.97 -3.06 2.03
CA LEU A 59 -7.79 -3.80 2.98
C LEU A 59 -7.63 -3.29 4.41
N CYS A 60 -6.40 -3.03 4.83
CA CYS A 60 -6.09 -2.49 6.14
C CYS A 60 -6.68 -1.08 6.33
N ALA A 61 -6.47 -0.18 5.37
CA ALA A 61 -6.99 1.19 5.43
C ALA A 61 -8.52 1.25 5.37
N GLY A 62 -9.15 0.43 4.53
CA GLY A 62 -10.61 0.31 4.45
C GLY A 62 -11.19 -0.24 5.75
N HIS A 63 -10.57 -1.25 6.35
CA HIS A 63 -10.99 -1.77 7.65
C HIS A 63 -10.88 -0.73 8.75
N TYR A 64 -9.78 0.03 8.81
CA TYR A 64 -9.66 1.14 9.76
C TYR A 64 -10.74 2.20 9.55
N ALA A 65 -11.00 2.59 8.29
CA ALA A 65 -12.05 3.56 8.00
C ALA A 65 -13.43 3.05 8.46
N ASP A 66 -13.76 1.79 8.18
CA ASP A 66 -15.06 1.20 8.53
C ASP A 66 -15.27 1.06 10.05
N ASN A 67 -14.19 1.07 10.84
CA ASN A 67 -14.22 0.96 12.31
C ASN A 67 -13.91 2.30 13.01
N CYS A 68 -14.13 3.44 12.33
CA CYS A 68 -13.89 4.78 12.89
C CYS A 68 -12.43 5.03 13.34
N GLU A 69 -11.46 4.23 12.90
CA GLU A 69 -10.03 4.41 13.19
C GLU A 69 -9.41 5.45 12.23
N CYS A 70 -9.98 6.66 12.22
CA CYS A 70 -9.70 7.70 11.24
C CYS A 70 -8.22 8.08 11.14
N CYS A 71 -7.51 8.12 12.27
CA CYS A 71 -6.07 8.38 12.29
C CYS A 71 -5.27 7.28 11.60
N ALA A 72 -5.61 6.00 11.82
CA ALA A 72 -4.89 4.87 11.26
C ALA A 72 -5.14 4.73 9.74
N ALA A 73 -6.39 4.91 9.31
CA ALA A 73 -6.74 4.98 7.89
C ALA A 73 -6.06 6.19 7.21
N GLY A 74 -6.12 7.35 7.87
CA GLY A 74 -5.45 8.57 7.42
C GLY A 74 -3.93 8.40 7.32
N ASP A 75 -3.30 7.63 8.19
CA ASP A 75 -1.86 7.35 8.14
C ASP A 75 -1.46 6.56 6.90
N LEU A 76 -2.28 5.62 6.47
CA LEU A 76 -2.05 4.87 5.25
C LEU A 76 -2.33 5.68 3.98
N LEU A 77 -3.34 6.57 4.01
CA LEU A 77 -3.84 7.24 2.81
C LEU A 77 -3.37 8.69 2.63
N LEU A 78 -3.36 9.49 3.69
CA LEU A 78 -3.28 10.95 3.63
C LEU A 78 -2.04 11.52 4.32
N ASN A 79 -1.68 11.00 5.49
CA ASN A 79 -0.66 11.59 6.34
C ASN A 79 0.73 11.08 5.95
N PRO A 80 1.62 11.94 5.43
CA PRO A 80 2.97 11.54 5.11
C PRO A 80 3.68 10.98 6.35
N ARG A 81 4.48 9.94 6.12
CA ARG A 81 5.27 9.29 7.17
C ARG A 81 6.42 10.18 7.65
N ARG A 82 6.95 11.03 6.77
CA ARG A 82 8.01 11.99 7.10
C ARG A 82 7.81 13.33 6.40
N ILE A 83 7.80 14.39 7.19
CA ILE A 83 7.78 15.77 6.71
C ILE A 83 9.03 16.47 7.24
N GLU A 84 9.83 17.01 6.33
CA GLU A 84 10.95 17.88 6.64
C GLU A 84 10.49 19.33 6.57
N ALA A 85 10.62 20.04 7.69
CA ALA A 85 10.20 21.42 7.81
C ALA A 85 11.41 22.33 8.03
N ARG A 86 11.31 23.56 7.54
CA ARG A 86 12.35 24.58 7.68
C ARG A 86 11.71 25.97 7.78
N ARG A 87 12.19 26.79 8.73
CA ARG A 87 11.87 28.21 8.78
C ARG A 87 12.76 28.99 7.81
N ARG A 88 12.19 29.87 7.00
CA ARG A 88 12.89 30.71 6.02
C ARG A 88 13.48 31.97 6.69
N PRO A 89 14.54 32.57 6.09
CA PRO A 89 15.31 32.04 4.96
C PRO A 89 16.30 30.93 5.36
N ASP A 90 16.90 31.01 6.57
CA ASP A 90 18.12 30.24 6.90
C ASP A 90 17.96 29.24 8.06
N GLY A 91 16.71 28.89 8.40
CA GLY A 91 16.46 27.92 9.47
C GLY A 91 17.06 26.55 9.17
N LYS A 92 17.55 25.87 10.21
CA LYS A 92 17.99 24.49 10.08
C LYS A 92 16.78 23.59 9.77
N PRO A 93 16.87 22.67 8.79
CA PRO A 93 15.83 21.67 8.57
C PRO A 93 15.62 20.81 9.82
N PHE A 94 14.38 20.42 10.08
CA PHE A 94 14.02 19.49 11.13
C PHE A 94 12.92 18.54 10.67
N ILE A 95 12.83 17.37 11.30
CA ILE A 95 11.74 16.42 11.06
C ILE A 95 10.57 16.83 11.95
N LYS A 96 9.43 17.14 11.31
CA LYS A 96 8.19 17.47 12.02
C LYS A 96 7.65 16.22 12.70
N LYS A 97 7.18 16.34 13.93
CA LYS A 97 6.45 15.26 14.60
C LYS A 97 5.16 14.96 13.81
N ARG A 98 4.97 13.69 13.40
CA ARG A 98 3.70 13.25 12.78
C ARG A 98 2.55 13.54 13.75
N HIS A 99 1.42 14.01 13.22
CA HIS A 99 0.24 14.47 14.01
C HIS A 99 0.44 15.68 14.93
N GLY A 100 1.69 16.11 15.16
CA GLY A 100 1.99 17.34 15.88
C GLY A 100 1.58 18.58 15.10
N ARG A 101 1.15 19.63 15.79
CA ARG A 101 0.94 20.93 15.15
C ARG A 101 2.29 21.56 14.88
N LEU A 102 2.46 22.11 13.68
CA LEU A 102 3.72 22.75 13.29
C LEU A 102 4.14 23.87 14.25
N ARG A 103 3.19 24.66 14.75
CA ARG A 103 3.48 25.75 15.69
C ARG A 103 4.03 25.29 17.04
N ASP A 104 3.80 24.03 17.41
CA ASP A 104 4.23 23.46 18.69
C ASP A 104 5.62 22.79 18.56
N GLU A 105 6.22 22.81 17.37
CA GLU A 105 7.54 22.21 17.12
C GLU A 105 8.64 23.01 17.81
N LYS A 106 9.33 22.36 18.76
CA LYS A 106 10.45 22.96 19.51
C LYS A 106 11.59 23.46 18.60
N ALA A 107 11.74 22.87 17.42
CA ALA A 107 12.72 23.29 16.43
C ALA A 107 12.42 24.67 15.81
N LEU A 108 11.17 25.15 15.89
CA LEU A 108 10.77 26.48 15.41
C LEU A 108 10.85 27.56 16.48
N THR A 109 10.93 27.19 17.75
CA THR A 109 10.83 28.14 18.86
C THR A 109 11.38 27.54 20.15
N GLN A 110 12.34 28.25 20.76
CA GLN A 110 12.86 27.91 22.09
C GLN A 110 11.97 28.48 23.22
N ALA A 111 11.05 29.40 22.92
CA ALA A 111 10.32 30.20 23.90
C ALA A 111 8.80 29.94 23.95
N GLY A 112 8.31 28.89 23.29
CA GLY A 112 6.87 28.53 23.23
C GLY A 112 6.24 28.71 21.84
N PRO A 113 4.98 28.32 21.62
CA PRO A 113 4.42 28.09 20.29
C PRO A 113 4.60 29.25 19.31
N LEU A 114 4.90 28.94 18.05
CA LEU A 114 5.06 29.94 17.02
C LEU A 114 3.73 30.69 16.77
N PRO A 115 3.72 32.03 16.70
CA PRO A 115 2.52 32.78 16.34
C PRO A 115 1.96 32.31 14.99
N LYS A 116 0.63 32.21 14.88
CA LYS A 116 -0.05 31.75 13.63
C LYS A 116 0.40 32.57 12.42
N ALA A 117 0.57 33.88 12.59
CA ALA A 117 1.04 34.79 11.56
C ALA A 117 2.42 34.41 11.02
N ALA A 118 3.30 33.76 11.78
CA ALA A 118 4.65 33.40 11.33
C ALA A 118 4.73 32.04 10.60
N LEU A 119 3.64 31.27 10.52
CA LEU A 119 3.63 29.97 9.84
C LEU A 119 3.93 30.08 8.33
N HIS A 120 3.62 31.21 7.69
CA HIS A 120 3.97 31.45 6.27
C HIS A 120 5.49 31.44 6.04
N GLN A 121 6.30 31.59 7.09
CA GLN A 121 7.76 31.51 7.01
C GLN A 121 8.26 30.06 7.04
N VAL A 122 7.40 29.07 7.28
CA VAL A 122 7.80 27.66 7.34
C VAL A 122 7.48 26.98 6.03
N THR A 123 8.48 26.31 5.45
CA THR A 123 8.32 25.43 4.29
C THR A 123 8.31 23.99 4.78
N CYS A 124 7.38 23.19 4.27
CA CYS A 124 7.30 21.75 4.55
C CYS A 124 7.50 20.97 3.25
N LEU A 125 8.39 19.99 3.28
CA LEU A 125 8.65 19.06 2.19
C LEU A 125 8.26 17.65 2.65
N VAL A 126 7.51 16.95 1.82
CA VAL A 126 7.18 15.54 2.05
C VAL A 126 8.39 14.71 1.66
N ALA A 127 9.12 14.21 2.67
CA ALA A 127 10.27 13.34 2.45
C ALA A 127 9.86 11.87 2.30
N THR A 128 8.74 11.48 2.92
CA THR A 128 8.19 10.13 2.77
C THR A 128 6.66 10.23 2.73
N PRO A 129 6.03 9.98 1.56
CA PRO A 129 4.58 10.06 1.40
C PRO A 129 3.84 8.99 2.21
N ALA A 130 2.51 9.12 2.32
CA ALA A 130 1.66 8.06 2.84
C ALA A 130 1.81 6.77 2.00
N LEU A 131 1.59 5.60 2.60
CA LEU A 131 1.87 4.32 1.95
C LEU A 131 1.02 4.07 0.70
N LEU A 132 -0.29 4.30 0.76
CA LEU A 132 -1.19 4.00 -0.36
C LEU A 132 -0.87 4.83 -1.60
N PRO A 133 -0.76 6.17 -1.54
CA PRO A 133 -0.35 6.97 -2.70
C PRO A 133 1.01 6.52 -3.25
N MET A 134 1.99 6.26 -2.37
CA MET A 134 3.30 5.79 -2.80
C MET A 134 3.22 4.46 -3.55
N LEU A 135 2.48 3.49 -3.04
CA LEU A 135 2.35 2.17 -3.66
C LEU A 135 1.57 2.26 -4.98
N HIS A 136 0.50 3.05 -5.01
CA HIS A 136 -0.27 3.35 -6.22
C HIS A 136 0.63 3.93 -7.32
N ASP A 137 1.34 5.01 -7.03
CA ASP A 137 2.16 5.72 -8.02
C ASP A 137 3.23 4.79 -8.61
N ARG A 138 3.85 3.95 -7.76
CA ARG A 138 4.83 2.96 -8.21
C ARG A 138 4.23 1.91 -9.14
N LEU A 139 3.01 1.46 -8.90
CA LEU A 139 2.34 0.51 -9.78
C LEU A 139 1.93 1.18 -11.10
N ALA A 140 1.45 2.43 -11.05
CA ALA A 140 1.08 3.21 -12.22
C ALA A 140 2.31 3.47 -13.12
N ASP A 141 3.41 3.92 -12.54
CA ASP A 141 4.67 4.24 -13.25
C ASP A 141 5.38 2.99 -13.78
N SER A 142 5.04 1.80 -13.27
CA SER A 142 5.70 0.55 -13.68
C SER A 142 5.40 0.14 -15.12
N GLY A 143 4.25 0.55 -15.67
CA GLY A 143 3.72 0.03 -16.94
C GLY A 143 3.38 -1.47 -16.93
N PHE A 144 3.51 -2.17 -15.80
CA PHE A 144 3.27 -3.62 -15.69
C PHE A 144 1.78 -3.96 -15.61
N PHE A 145 0.97 -3.04 -15.11
CA PHE A 145 -0.46 -3.22 -14.92
C PHE A 145 -1.25 -2.36 -15.91
N GLY A 146 -2.38 -2.88 -16.39
CA GLY A 146 -3.29 -2.13 -17.24
C GLY A 146 -3.99 -1.01 -16.46
N ALA A 147 -4.38 0.06 -17.17
CA ALA A 147 -5.01 1.25 -16.61
C ALA A 147 -6.20 0.94 -15.71
N GLY A 148 -7.07 -0.01 -16.10
CA GLY A 148 -8.26 -0.36 -15.32
C GLY A 148 -7.94 -0.83 -13.89
N TYR A 149 -6.87 -1.60 -13.68
CA TYR A 149 -6.48 -2.01 -12.31
C TYR A 149 -5.93 -0.83 -11.49
N ILE A 150 -5.19 0.08 -12.12
CA ILE A 150 -4.68 1.29 -11.47
C ILE A 150 -5.85 2.21 -11.08
N GLU A 151 -6.80 2.41 -11.98
CA GLU A 151 -8.04 3.16 -11.72
C GLU A 151 -8.87 2.53 -10.59
N GLU A 152 -8.96 1.20 -10.52
CA GLU A 152 -9.61 0.50 -9.40
C GLU A 152 -8.92 0.74 -8.05
N ILE A 153 -7.58 0.83 -8.01
CA ILE A 153 -6.86 1.22 -6.78
C ILE A 153 -7.23 2.66 -6.39
N ALA A 154 -7.16 3.59 -7.35
CA ALA A 154 -7.49 4.99 -7.11
C ALA A 154 -8.94 5.17 -6.63
N ALA A 155 -9.89 4.47 -7.24
CA ALA A 155 -11.30 4.48 -6.84
C ALA A 155 -11.49 3.98 -5.40
N ARG A 156 -10.76 2.93 -4.99
CA ARG A 156 -10.79 2.42 -3.61
C ARG A 156 -10.12 3.39 -2.62
N MET A 157 -9.07 4.09 -3.02
CA MET A 157 -8.47 5.17 -2.22
C MET A 157 -9.47 6.31 -2.00
N VAL A 158 -10.19 6.74 -3.04
CA VAL A 158 -11.28 7.73 -2.94
C VAL A 158 -12.37 7.23 -2.00
N ARG A 159 -12.78 5.96 -2.15
CA ARG A 159 -13.79 5.35 -1.28
C ARG A 159 -13.39 5.41 0.20
N ILE A 160 -12.14 5.12 0.54
CA ILE A 160 -11.64 5.26 1.92
C ILE A 160 -11.80 6.70 2.41
N ALA A 161 -11.37 7.69 1.61
CA ALA A 161 -11.51 9.10 1.97
C ALA A 161 -12.98 9.53 2.15
N ASP A 162 -13.87 9.04 1.30
CA ASP A 162 -15.30 9.30 1.41
C ASP A 162 -15.92 8.67 2.66
N THR A 163 -15.52 7.45 3.02
CA THR A 163 -15.93 6.80 4.29
C THR A 163 -15.49 7.64 5.48
N LEU A 164 -14.23 8.11 5.49
CA LEU A 164 -13.71 8.96 6.58
C LEU A 164 -14.50 10.28 6.69
N ARG A 165 -14.80 10.91 5.55
CA ARG A 165 -15.61 12.13 5.51
C ARG A 165 -17.03 11.89 6.00
N PHE A 166 -17.65 10.79 5.56
CA PHE A 166 -18.98 10.39 6.00
C PHE A 166 -19.01 10.21 7.52
N LEU A 167 -18.11 9.38 8.07
CA LEU A 167 -18.08 9.11 9.50
C LEU A 167 -17.71 10.34 10.34
N ALA A 168 -16.91 11.26 9.82
CA ALA A 168 -16.64 12.53 10.50
C ALA A 168 -17.87 13.47 10.56
N ALA A 169 -18.80 13.35 9.60
CA ALA A 169 -20.06 14.10 9.58
C ALA A 169 -21.21 13.34 10.26
N TYR A 170 -21.06 12.02 10.41
CA TYR A 170 -22.01 11.16 11.09
C TYR A 170 -21.74 11.24 12.60
N PRO A 171 -22.74 11.47 13.47
CA PRO A 171 -22.49 11.69 14.89
C PRO A 171 -22.20 10.36 15.61
N VAL A 172 -20.99 9.85 15.39
CA VAL A 172 -20.37 8.67 16.02
C VAL A 172 -18.91 9.02 16.32
N ASP A 173 -18.49 8.86 17.57
CA ASP A 173 -17.12 9.22 18.00
C ASP A 173 -16.19 8.00 18.07
N SER A 174 -16.75 6.79 17.95
CA SER A 174 -16.03 5.53 18.09
C SER A 174 -16.69 4.40 17.29
N ASN A 175 -15.98 3.27 17.16
CA ASN A 175 -16.54 2.05 16.59
C ASN A 175 -17.69 1.51 17.46
N GLU A 176 -17.54 1.57 18.77
CA GLU A 176 -18.54 1.14 19.73
C GLU A 176 -19.82 1.97 19.61
N ASP A 177 -19.71 3.28 19.37
CA ASP A 177 -20.86 4.16 19.11
C ASP A 177 -21.54 3.82 17.79
N LEU A 178 -20.76 3.63 16.73
CA LEU A 178 -21.28 3.22 15.43
C LEU A 178 -22.02 1.89 15.54
N TYR A 179 -21.42 0.90 16.19
CA TYR A 179 -22.04 -0.42 16.40
C TYR A 179 -23.33 -0.32 17.22
N ARG A 180 -23.31 0.38 18.36
CA ARG A 180 -24.51 0.57 19.19
C ARG A 180 -25.62 1.27 18.42
N ARG A 181 -25.30 2.27 17.62
CA ARG A 181 -26.27 2.97 16.79
C ARG A 181 -26.90 2.05 15.75
N LEU A 182 -26.08 1.27 15.04
CA LEU A 182 -26.55 0.33 14.02
C LEU A 182 -27.44 -0.79 14.60
N GLN A 183 -27.26 -1.16 15.87
CA GLN A 183 -28.16 -2.13 16.53
C GLN A 183 -29.61 -1.63 16.61
N TRP A 184 -29.82 -0.34 16.83
CA TRP A 184 -31.15 0.26 16.97
C TRP A 184 -31.67 0.93 15.69
N ALA A 185 -30.79 1.14 14.71
CA ALA A 185 -31.13 1.67 13.40
C ALA A 185 -32.13 0.77 12.65
N ASP A 186 -33.03 1.39 11.90
CA ASP A 186 -33.91 0.66 10.98
C ASP A 186 -33.15 0.14 9.75
N ALA A 187 -33.84 -0.63 8.90
CA ALA A 187 -33.22 -1.20 7.71
C ALA A 187 -32.70 -0.14 6.73
N GLY A 188 -33.37 1.01 6.63
CA GLY A 188 -32.99 2.10 5.74
C GLY A 188 -31.74 2.84 6.23
N GLU A 189 -31.64 3.14 7.52
CA GLU A 189 -30.44 3.74 8.12
C GLU A 189 -29.24 2.79 8.03
N ARG A 190 -29.43 1.48 8.30
CA ARG A 190 -28.36 0.48 8.16
C ARG A 190 -27.84 0.40 6.73
N ASP A 191 -28.74 0.31 5.76
CA ASP A 191 -28.40 0.26 4.34
C ASP A 191 -27.74 1.57 3.88
N PHE A 192 -28.22 2.72 4.35
CA PHE A 192 -27.58 4.01 4.11
C PHE A 192 -26.14 4.05 4.63
N VAL A 193 -25.89 3.65 5.88
CA VAL A 193 -24.54 3.59 6.45
C VAL A 193 -23.67 2.60 5.68
N GLN A 194 -24.16 1.39 5.43
CA GLN A 194 -23.40 0.35 4.74
C GLN A 194 -22.96 0.77 3.33
N ARG A 195 -23.80 1.52 2.60
CA ARG A 195 -23.43 2.11 1.30
C ARG A 195 -22.40 3.21 1.36
N HIS A 196 -22.00 3.68 2.55
CA HIS A 196 -20.90 4.63 2.73
C HIS A 196 -19.63 3.97 3.30
N LEU A 197 -19.68 2.70 3.71
CA LEU A 197 -18.51 1.96 4.19
C LEU A 197 -17.69 1.35 3.04
N CYS A 198 -16.41 1.07 3.26
CA CYS A 198 -15.51 0.48 2.28
C CYS A 198 -15.89 -0.96 1.94
N CYS A 199 -16.05 -1.81 2.97
CA CYS A 199 -16.42 -3.23 2.87
C CYS A 199 -15.61 -4.01 1.82
N PHE A 200 -14.30 -3.75 1.72
CA PHE A 200 -13.46 -4.38 0.70
C PHE A 200 -13.29 -5.89 0.90
N THR A 201 -13.28 -6.64 -0.20
CA THR A 201 -13.05 -8.09 -0.23
C THR A 201 -11.59 -8.42 -0.49
N ARG A 202 -11.18 -9.64 -0.10
CA ARG A 202 -9.81 -10.13 -0.27
C ARG A 202 -9.50 -10.63 -1.69
N ASP A 203 -10.42 -10.52 -2.63
CA ASP A 203 -10.34 -11.21 -3.92
C ASP A 203 -9.07 -10.86 -4.70
N HIS A 204 -8.74 -9.57 -4.80
CA HIS A 204 -7.52 -9.12 -5.47
C HIS A 204 -6.25 -9.55 -4.73
N PHE A 205 -6.24 -9.40 -3.40
CA PHE A 205 -5.13 -9.85 -2.55
C PHE A 205 -4.83 -11.35 -2.76
N ASP A 206 -5.84 -12.20 -2.68
CA ASP A 206 -5.68 -13.65 -2.83
C ASP A 206 -5.36 -14.03 -4.29
N ARG A 207 -5.93 -13.31 -5.27
CA ARG A 207 -5.62 -13.51 -6.70
C ARG A 207 -4.15 -13.24 -7.00
N PHE A 208 -3.57 -12.15 -6.50
CA PHE A 208 -2.14 -11.89 -6.70
C PHE A 208 -1.27 -12.93 -5.99
N GLY A 209 -1.66 -13.38 -4.79
CA GLY A 209 -0.97 -14.45 -4.08
C GLY A 209 -0.84 -15.74 -4.91
N ARG A 210 -1.94 -16.16 -5.55
CA ARG A 210 -1.95 -17.32 -6.46
C ARG A 210 -1.08 -17.09 -7.71
N ARG A 211 -1.10 -15.88 -8.28
CA ARG A 211 -0.27 -15.54 -9.46
C ARG A 211 1.22 -15.58 -9.16
N VAL A 212 1.64 -15.13 -7.96
CA VAL A 212 3.05 -15.20 -7.53
C VAL A 212 3.52 -16.66 -7.44
N GLU A 213 2.75 -17.54 -6.81
CA GLU A 213 3.09 -18.97 -6.71
C GLU A 213 3.13 -19.63 -8.10
N ALA A 214 2.14 -19.37 -8.96
CA ALA A 214 2.10 -19.93 -10.32
C ALA A 214 3.31 -19.50 -11.17
N GLN A 215 3.67 -18.21 -11.14
CA GLN A 215 4.81 -17.67 -11.87
C GLN A 215 6.13 -18.32 -11.40
N ALA A 216 6.28 -18.57 -10.09
CA ALA A 216 7.46 -19.22 -9.54
C ALA A 216 7.59 -20.69 -9.96
N VAL A 217 6.49 -21.43 -10.03
CA VAL A 217 6.47 -22.81 -10.53
C VAL A 217 6.93 -22.85 -11.99
N HIS A 218 6.41 -21.95 -12.83
CA HIS A 218 6.78 -21.85 -14.24
C HIS A 218 8.29 -21.54 -14.43
N HIS A 219 8.85 -20.62 -13.65
CA HIS A 219 10.30 -20.33 -13.70
C HIS A 219 11.16 -21.55 -13.33
N ARG A 220 10.76 -22.34 -12.31
CA ARG A 220 11.47 -23.55 -11.92
C ARG A 220 11.42 -24.63 -13.00
N GLN A 221 10.26 -24.81 -13.65
CA GLN A 221 10.08 -25.77 -14.73
C GLN A 221 10.95 -25.41 -15.95
N ARG A 222 10.98 -24.13 -16.35
CA ARG A 222 11.84 -23.66 -17.46
C ARG A 222 13.33 -23.81 -17.15
N ALA A 223 13.77 -23.51 -15.92
CA ALA A 223 15.16 -23.71 -15.51
C ALA A 223 15.59 -25.18 -15.58
N ARG A 224 14.72 -26.10 -15.16
CA ARG A 224 14.96 -27.55 -15.26
C ARG A 224 14.95 -28.06 -16.70
N ALA A 225 14.08 -27.52 -17.55
CA ALA A 225 14.04 -27.85 -18.97
C ALA A 225 15.29 -27.33 -19.72
N GLY A 226 15.74 -26.10 -19.44
CA GLY A 226 16.97 -25.53 -20.00
C GLY A 226 18.24 -26.29 -19.58
N GLN A 227 18.29 -26.81 -18.35
CA GLN A 227 19.37 -27.70 -17.90
C GLN A 227 19.37 -29.06 -18.60
N ARG A 228 18.22 -29.56 -19.09
CA ARG A 228 18.15 -30.82 -19.84
C ARG A 228 18.61 -30.66 -21.30
N VAL A 229 18.45 -29.49 -21.91
CA VAL A 229 18.91 -29.21 -23.28
C VAL A 229 20.44 -28.96 -23.34
N GLY A 230 21.08 -28.63 -22.20
CA GLY A 230 22.54 -28.48 -22.07
C GLY A 230 23.36 -29.79 -22.07
N ARG A 231 22.72 -30.96 -22.22
CA ARG A 231 23.39 -32.24 -22.52
C ARG A 231 23.11 -32.66 -23.97
N PHE A 232 23.34 -31.78 -24.93
CA PHE A 232 23.44 -32.17 -26.33
C PHE A 232 24.90 -32.50 -26.66
N ARG A 233 25.13 -33.74 -27.13
CA ARG A 233 26.42 -34.17 -27.69
C ARG A 233 26.78 -33.27 -28.89
N PRO A 234 28.07 -32.92 -29.08
CA PRO A 234 28.48 -32.13 -30.23
C PRO A 234 28.25 -32.93 -31.52
N GLY A 235 27.58 -32.31 -32.48
CA GLY A 235 27.44 -32.85 -33.84
C GLY A 235 26.00 -32.95 -34.32
N MET A 236 25.33 -31.81 -34.54
CA MET A 236 24.38 -31.67 -35.65
C MET A 236 24.02 -30.19 -35.83
N THR A 237 24.17 -29.70 -37.05
CA THR A 237 23.92 -28.34 -37.50
C THR A 237 22.43 -27.97 -37.43
N PRO A 238 22.06 -26.72 -37.10
CA PRO A 238 20.67 -26.33 -37.01
C PRO A 238 20.11 -25.91 -38.39
N ASN A 239 19.06 -26.60 -38.84
CA ASN A 239 18.15 -26.11 -39.86
C ASN A 239 17.13 -25.14 -39.23
N ALA A 240 16.94 -24.00 -39.87
CA ALA A 240 15.97 -22.96 -39.51
C ALA A 240 14.54 -23.38 -39.86
N ILE A 241 13.56 -23.11 -38.97
CA ILE A 241 12.14 -22.87 -39.32
C ILE A 241 11.52 -21.85 -38.33
N ALA A 242 10.64 -21.04 -38.90
CA ALA A 242 10.01 -19.79 -38.46
C ALA A 242 8.86 -19.88 -37.44
N MET A 243 8.50 -18.68 -36.95
CA MET A 243 7.23 -18.12 -36.40
C MET A 243 6.05 -19.05 -36.07
N GLU A 244 5.40 -18.80 -34.92
CA GLU A 244 4.05 -18.17 -34.89
C GLU A 244 3.58 -17.81 -33.45
N THR A 245 2.79 -16.75 -33.41
CA THR A 245 2.06 -16.04 -32.32
C THR A 245 0.93 -16.89 -31.69
N PRO A 246 0.45 -16.54 -30.48
CA PRO A 246 -0.56 -15.48 -30.30
C PRO A 246 -0.12 -14.32 -29.40
#